data_AF-A0A820QDV7-F1
#
_entry.id   AF-A0A820QDV7-F1
#
_cell.length_a   1.000
_cell.length_b   1.000
_cell.length_c   1.000
_cell.angle_alpha   90.00
_cell.angle_beta   90.00
_cell.angle_gamma   90.00
#
_symmetry.space_group_name_H-M   'P 1'
#
loop_
_entity.id
_entity.type
_entity.pdbx_description
1 polymer ?
#
loop_
_entity_poly.entity_id
_entity_poly.type
_entity_poly.pdbx_seq_one_letter_code
_entity_poly.pdbx_strand_id
1 'polypeptide(L)'
;MEFVGSLTDKTDSTTNNEERRIVEQLWQELKPLHRLLHAYIRQQMSKLYPELIQLDQPIPIHLTKDIFGSMMTYLVKDILPFPHLKGIDFGPAIKQKNFTEEKIFHYADRFFVSLNLTQVPNNFWNLSIFKKIPGRHMACHPTAFDMYKYDDVRFHRSPHGAFSEAIGDAIALTKMSPTHLKRIGLLENYSGCDKTILLELGSSKPWEDILEEFAGVRTFSAKSCLRYFKPLQDYLAELVEQGQLKFFLFVI
;
A
#
# COMPACT_ATOMS: atom_id res chain seq x y z
N MET A 1 12.91 27.76 20.90
CA MET A 1 12.71 26.75 21.96
C MET A 1 13.08 25.42 21.32
N GLU A 2 14.34 25.06 21.45
CA GLU A 2 14.94 23.87 20.85
C GLU A 2 14.44 22.62 21.58
N PHE A 3 13.93 21.66 20.84
CA PHE A 3 13.68 20.32 21.37
C PHE A 3 14.97 19.51 21.23
N VAL A 4 15.76 19.51 22.30
CA VAL A 4 16.82 18.51 22.54
C VAL A 4 16.17 17.35 23.30
N GLY A 5 16.12 16.18 22.66
CA GLY A 5 15.61 14.95 23.23
C GLY A 5 16.34 13.76 22.62
N SER A 6 17.52 13.50 23.18
CA SER A 6 18.45 12.42 22.85
C SER A 6 17.83 11.03 23.05
N LEU A 7 17.84 10.23 21.98
CA LEU A 7 18.21 8.82 22.01
C LEU A 7 19.17 8.62 20.84
N THR A 8 20.43 8.97 21.07
CA THR A 8 21.51 8.67 20.12
C THR A 8 21.79 7.18 20.14
N ASP A 9 21.15 6.43 19.24
CA ASP A 9 21.78 5.24 18.71
C ASP A 9 22.90 5.72 17.77
N LYS A 10 24.13 5.26 17.99
CA LYS A 10 25.28 5.62 17.17
C LYS A 10 25.17 4.93 15.81
N THR A 11 24.30 5.44 14.93
CA THR A 11 24.38 5.13 13.50
C THR A 11 25.16 6.24 12.80
N ASP A 12 26.11 5.80 11.98
CA ASP A 12 27.16 6.60 11.38
C ASP A 12 26.60 7.81 10.62
N SER A 13 27.15 9.00 10.86
CA SER A 13 26.67 10.27 10.28
C SER A 13 26.69 10.29 8.73
N THR A 14 27.46 9.39 8.14
CA THR A 14 27.58 9.12 6.70
C THR A 14 26.38 8.33 6.14
N THR A 15 25.88 7.31 6.85
CA THR A 15 24.73 6.48 6.41
C THR A 15 23.44 7.30 6.33
N ASN A 16 23.20 8.16 7.31
CA ASN A 16 22.02 9.04 7.34
C ASN A 16 21.96 10.04 6.17
N ASN A 17 23.10 10.40 5.58
CA ASN A 17 23.16 11.34 4.46
C ASN A 17 22.92 10.65 3.11
N GLU A 18 23.32 9.39 2.97
CA GLU A 18 23.06 8.61 1.76
C GLU A 18 21.58 8.24 1.63
N GLU A 19 20.95 7.79 2.71
CA GLU A 19 19.51 7.51 2.76
C GLU A 19 18.67 8.73 2.38
N ARG A 20 19.02 9.91 2.91
CA ARG A 20 18.35 11.18 2.56
C ARG A 20 18.44 11.47 1.07
N ARG A 21 19.61 11.28 0.46
CA ARG A 21 19.80 11.50 -0.98
C ARG A 21 18.94 10.54 -1.81
N ILE A 22 18.83 9.29 -1.40
CA ILE A 22 17.98 8.29 -2.05
C ILE A 22 16.51 8.74 -1.98
N VAL A 23 16.03 9.13 -0.79
CA VAL A 23 14.65 9.62 -0.61
C VAL A 23 14.37 10.86 -1.46
N GLU A 24 15.30 11.82 -1.48
CA GLU A 24 15.18 13.03 -2.31
C GLU A 24 15.13 12.70 -3.80
N GLN A 25 15.97 11.77 -4.27
CA GLN A 25 15.97 11.31 -5.65
C GLN A 25 14.63 10.66 -6.01
N LEU A 26 14.15 9.73 -5.18
CA LEU A 26 12.86 9.06 -5.38
C LEU A 26 11.71 10.07 -5.41
N TRP A 27 11.74 11.09 -4.55
CA TRP A 27 10.77 12.16 -4.57
C TRP A 27 10.81 12.93 -5.89
N GLN A 28 12.00 13.30 -6.40
CA GLN A 28 12.09 13.97 -7.70
C GLN A 28 11.55 13.11 -8.85
N GLU A 29 11.76 11.78 -8.80
CA GLU A 29 11.20 10.85 -9.79
C GLU A 29 9.66 10.79 -9.73
N LEU A 30 9.07 10.79 -8.53
CA LEU A 30 7.61 10.69 -8.33
C LEU A 30 6.85 12.01 -8.45
N LYS A 31 7.54 13.14 -8.23
CA LYS A 31 6.96 14.48 -8.18
C LYS A 31 6.12 14.86 -9.41
N PRO A 32 6.47 14.51 -10.66
CA PRO A 32 5.62 14.79 -11.82
C PRO A 32 4.25 14.10 -11.74
N LEU A 33 4.21 12.82 -11.37
CA LEU A 33 2.96 12.06 -11.19
C LEU A 33 2.15 12.63 -10.02
N HIS A 34 2.82 12.90 -8.88
CA HIS A 34 2.16 13.49 -7.71
C HIS A 34 1.49 14.83 -8.05
N ARG A 35 2.17 15.70 -8.83
CA ARG A 35 1.60 16.99 -9.25
C ARG A 35 0.34 16.83 -10.08
N LEU A 36 0.33 15.90 -11.03
CA LEU A 36 -0.84 15.64 -11.87
C LEU A 36 -2.01 15.15 -11.02
N LEU A 37 -1.75 14.22 -10.11
CA LEU A 37 -2.74 13.69 -9.19
C LEU A 37 -3.27 14.79 -8.25
N HIS A 38 -2.39 15.57 -7.64
CA HIS A 38 -2.75 16.69 -6.75
C HIS A 38 -3.61 17.73 -7.48
N ALA A 39 -3.25 18.11 -8.72
CA ALA A 39 -4.05 19.02 -9.53
C ALA A 39 -5.44 18.45 -9.83
N TYR A 40 -5.52 17.16 -10.18
CA TYR A 40 -6.79 16.50 -10.44
C TYR A 40 -7.69 16.49 -9.21
N ILE A 41 -7.15 16.06 -8.07
CA ILE A 41 -7.89 16.00 -6.81
C ILE A 41 -8.35 17.41 -6.40
N ARG A 42 -7.47 18.42 -6.47
CA ARG A 42 -7.83 19.81 -6.17
C ARG A 42 -8.99 20.28 -7.05
N GLN A 43 -8.96 19.99 -8.34
CA GLN A 43 -10.02 20.39 -9.25
C GLN A 43 -11.34 19.65 -9.00
N GLN A 44 -11.32 18.37 -8.63
CA GLN A 44 -12.57 17.69 -8.26
C GLN A 44 -13.10 18.22 -6.92
N MET A 45 -12.22 18.44 -5.96
CA MET A 45 -12.61 18.99 -4.66
C MET A 45 -13.13 20.43 -4.78
N SER A 46 -12.62 21.25 -5.71
CA SER A 46 -13.16 22.60 -5.94
C SER A 46 -14.59 22.59 -6.48
N LYS A 47 -15.02 21.50 -7.14
CA LYS A 47 -16.42 21.33 -7.53
C LYS A 47 -17.31 21.00 -6.33
N LEU A 48 -16.78 20.29 -5.34
CA LEU A 48 -17.48 19.90 -4.12
C LEU A 48 -17.53 21.04 -3.08
N TYR A 49 -16.45 21.82 -2.99
CA TYR A 49 -16.28 22.91 -2.04
C TYR A 49 -15.82 24.20 -2.74
N PRO A 50 -16.67 24.79 -3.61
CA PRO A 50 -16.28 25.92 -4.45
C PRO A 50 -15.91 27.19 -3.68
N GLU A 51 -16.45 27.38 -2.47
CA GLU A 51 -16.14 28.54 -1.63
C GLU A 51 -14.82 28.39 -0.85
N LEU A 52 -14.34 27.15 -0.67
CA LEU A 52 -13.20 26.84 0.20
C LEU A 52 -11.92 26.50 -0.57
N ILE A 53 -12.04 26.10 -1.84
CA ILE A 53 -10.91 25.62 -2.63
C ILE A 53 -10.69 26.51 -3.84
N GLN A 54 -9.54 27.17 -3.86
CA GLN A 54 -9.05 27.93 -4.99
C GLN A 54 -8.07 27.06 -5.78
N LEU A 55 -8.18 27.07 -7.11
CA LEU A 55 -7.41 26.15 -7.97
C LEU A 55 -5.90 26.46 -8.02
N ASP A 56 -5.51 27.66 -7.62
CA ASP A 56 -4.14 28.16 -7.55
C ASP A 56 -3.53 28.04 -6.14
N GLN A 57 -4.28 27.52 -5.16
CA GLN A 57 -3.84 27.36 -3.77
C GLN A 57 -3.72 25.89 -3.35
N PRO A 58 -2.92 25.57 -2.30
CA PRO A 58 -2.84 24.21 -1.75
C PRO A 58 -4.20 23.71 -1.24
N ILE A 59 -4.40 22.38 -1.24
CA ILE A 59 -5.63 21.79 -0.70
C ILE A 59 -5.65 21.94 0.83
N PRO A 60 -6.70 22.52 1.43
CA PRO A 60 -6.81 22.60 2.88
C PRO A 60 -6.87 21.21 3.53
N ILE A 61 -5.95 20.95 4.47
CA ILE A 61 -5.77 19.61 5.08
C ILE A 61 -7.04 19.05 5.72
N HIS A 62 -7.86 19.91 6.35
CA HIS A 62 -9.10 19.52 7.02
C HIS A 62 -10.17 18.97 6.05
N LEU A 63 -10.04 19.22 4.75
CA LEU A 63 -10.95 18.71 3.72
C LEU A 63 -10.53 17.34 3.18
N THR A 64 -9.34 16.85 3.53
CA THR A 64 -8.82 15.55 3.06
C THR A 64 -9.55 14.35 3.67
N LYS A 65 -10.41 14.58 4.67
CA LYS A 65 -11.09 13.56 5.50
C LYS A 65 -10.13 12.65 6.28
N ASP A 66 -8.85 13.01 6.34
CA ASP A 66 -7.84 12.42 7.22
C ASP A 66 -7.26 13.53 8.11
N ILE A 67 -7.11 13.26 9.40
CA ILE A 67 -6.67 14.26 10.37
C ILE A 67 -5.22 14.73 10.14
N PHE A 68 -4.42 13.94 9.43
CA PHE A 68 -3.03 14.24 9.09
C PHE A 68 -2.81 14.49 7.60
N GLY A 69 -3.86 14.40 6.76
CA GLY A 69 -3.72 14.48 5.30
C GLY A 69 -2.82 13.38 4.71
N SER A 70 -2.62 12.29 5.44
CA SER A 70 -1.71 11.20 5.06
C SER A 70 -2.30 10.28 4.00
N MET A 71 -3.63 10.12 4.00
CA MET A 71 -4.36 9.29 3.04
C MET A 71 -5.59 10.03 2.51
N MET A 72 -5.76 10.01 1.19
CA MET A 72 -6.94 10.58 0.52
C MET A 72 -7.96 9.51 0.08
N THR A 73 -7.84 8.29 0.62
CA THR A 73 -8.69 7.14 0.27
C THR A 73 -10.17 7.37 0.53
N TYR A 74 -10.50 8.13 1.59
CA TYR A 74 -11.88 8.48 1.93
C TYR A 74 -12.55 9.45 0.95
N LEU A 75 -11.76 10.16 0.14
CA LEU A 75 -12.26 11.07 -0.89
C LEU A 75 -12.51 10.36 -2.22
N VAL A 76 -11.89 9.20 -2.44
CA VAL A 76 -11.87 8.52 -3.75
C VAL A 76 -13.27 8.38 -4.33
N LYS A 77 -14.26 7.96 -3.53
CA LYS A 77 -15.65 7.78 -3.97
C LYS A 77 -16.26 9.05 -4.56
N ASP A 78 -15.93 10.20 -4.03
CA ASP A 78 -16.51 11.49 -4.41
C ASP A 78 -15.82 12.11 -5.63
N ILE A 79 -14.58 11.69 -5.92
CA ILE A 79 -13.72 12.27 -6.97
C ILE A 79 -13.40 11.31 -8.11
N LEU A 80 -14.10 10.17 -8.21
CA LEU A 80 -13.88 9.18 -9.27
C LEU A 80 -14.04 9.80 -10.67
N PRO A 81 -13.13 9.51 -11.62
CA PRO A 81 -13.28 9.96 -13.01
C PRO A 81 -14.54 9.40 -13.68
N PHE A 82 -14.94 8.18 -13.31
CA PHE A 82 -16.07 7.45 -13.89
C PHE A 82 -17.01 6.96 -12.78
N PRO A 83 -17.90 7.81 -12.24
CA PRO A 83 -18.72 7.49 -11.06
C PRO A 83 -19.74 6.36 -11.30
N HIS A 84 -20.06 6.07 -12.56
CA HIS A 84 -20.93 4.97 -12.95
C HIS A 84 -20.24 3.61 -12.87
N LEU A 85 -18.90 3.57 -12.93
CA LEU A 85 -18.12 2.35 -12.73
C LEU A 85 -17.98 2.14 -11.23
N LYS A 86 -18.88 1.33 -10.66
CA LYS A 86 -18.76 0.91 -9.27
C LYS A 86 -17.51 0.06 -9.10
N GLY A 87 -16.71 0.38 -8.10
CA GLY A 87 -15.62 -0.49 -7.65
C GLY A 87 -16.15 -1.87 -7.30
N ILE A 88 -15.27 -2.87 -7.34
CA ILE A 88 -15.66 -4.26 -7.06
C ILE A 88 -15.95 -4.38 -5.55
N ASP A 89 -17.21 -4.62 -5.19
CA ASP A 89 -17.62 -4.90 -3.82
C ASP A 89 -17.73 -6.41 -3.60
N PHE A 90 -16.82 -6.95 -2.79
CA PHE A 90 -16.77 -8.37 -2.47
C PHE A 90 -17.69 -8.75 -1.30
N GLY A 91 -18.26 -7.77 -0.58
CA GLY A 91 -19.10 -8.00 0.59
C GLY A 91 -20.23 -9.01 0.36
N PRO A 92 -21.04 -8.88 -0.72
CA PRO A 92 -22.09 -9.83 -1.04
C PRO A 92 -21.56 -11.24 -1.35
N ALA A 93 -20.47 -11.35 -2.12
CA ALA A 93 -19.88 -12.63 -2.51
C ALA A 93 -19.24 -13.38 -1.31
N ILE A 94 -18.61 -12.63 -0.40
CA ILE A 94 -18.04 -13.16 0.86
C ILE A 94 -19.15 -13.73 1.74
N LYS A 95 -20.28 -13.00 1.86
CA LYS A 95 -21.46 -13.46 2.61
C LYS A 95 -22.09 -14.70 1.96
N GLN A 96 -22.25 -14.70 0.64
CA GLN A 96 -22.84 -15.83 -0.09
C GLN A 96 -22.02 -17.12 0.06
N LYS A 97 -20.69 -17.01 0.13
CA LYS A 97 -19.79 -18.16 0.27
C LYS A 97 -19.48 -18.57 1.72
N ASN A 98 -20.10 -17.93 2.72
CA ASN A 98 -19.88 -18.21 4.14
C ASN A 98 -18.38 -18.27 4.52
N PHE A 99 -17.63 -17.25 4.09
CA PHE A 99 -16.26 -17.06 4.54
C PHE A 99 -16.25 -16.71 6.04
N THR A 100 -15.50 -17.48 6.82
CA THR A 100 -15.16 -17.17 8.22
C THR A 100 -13.79 -16.52 8.26
N GLU A 101 -13.48 -15.78 9.34
CA GLU A 101 -12.18 -15.14 9.52
C GLU A 101 -11.05 -16.17 9.40
N GLU A 102 -11.17 -17.33 10.07
CA GLU A 102 -10.21 -18.43 10.01
C GLU A 102 -10.04 -19.01 8.59
N LYS A 103 -11.14 -19.17 7.82
CA LYS A 103 -11.05 -19.63 6.43
C LYS A 103 -10.21 -18.68 5.58
N ILE A 104 -10.30 -17.37 5.79
CA ILE A 104 -9.50 -16.38 5.06
C ILE A 104 -8.01 -16.63 5.30
N PHE A 105 -7.60 -16.89 6.54
CA PHE A 105 -6.21 -17.21 6.87
C PHE A 105 -5.76 -18.54 6.25
N HIS A 106 -6.61 -19.58 6.23
CA HIS A 106 -6.28 -20.83 5.53
C HIS A 106 -6.19 -20.67 4.00
N TYR A 107 -6.96 -19.76 3.41
CA TYR A 107 -6.80 -19.40 2.00
C TYR A 107 -5.46 -18.70 1.74
N ALA A 108 -5.03 -17.82 2.65
CA ALA A 108 -3.73 -17.19 2.58
C ALA A 108 -2.60 -18.22 2.71
N ASP A 109 -2.62 -19.09 3.73
CA ASP A 109 -1.61 -20.14 3.93
C ASP A 109 -1.44 -21.04 2.69
N ARG A 110 -2.56 -21.54 2.13
CA ARG A 110 -2.53 -22.32 0.87
C ARG A 110 -1.91 -21.55 -0.29
N PHE A 111 -2.10 -20.23 -0.35
CA PHE A 111 -1.45 -19.43 -1.36
C PHE A 111 0.06 -19.34 -1.15
N PHE A 112 0.52 -19.08 0.07
CA PHE A 112 1.96 -19.07 0.37
C PHE A 112 2.59 -20.44 0.05
N VAL A 113 1.94 -21.53 0.42
CA VAL A 113 2.36 -22.89 0.03
C VAL A 113 2.38 -23.07 -1.49
N SER A 114 1.43 -22.50 -2.23
CA SER A 114 1.44 -22.55 -3.71
C SER A 114 2.59 -21.79 -4.36
N LEU A 115 3.21 -20.85 -3.64
CA LEU A 115 4.44 -20.18 -4.03
C LEU A 115 5.70 -20.94 -3.59
N ASN A 116 5.54 -22.18 -3.11
CA ASN A 116 6.60 -23.00 -2.53
C ASN A 116 7.21 -22.42 -1.23
N LEU A 117 6.42 -21.61 -0.49
CA LEU A 117 6.82 -21.09 0.81
C LEU A 117 6.40 -22.05 1.94
N THR A 118 7.05 -21.90 3.10
CA THR A 118 6.80 -22.74 4.27
C THR A 118 5.38 -22.57 4.78
N GLN A 119 4.70 -23.69 5.03
CA GLN A 119 3.39 -23.71 5.68
C GLN A 119 3.48 -23.19 7.12
N VAL A 120 2.47 -22.45 7.56
CA VAL A 120 2.45 -21.94 8.94
C VAL A 120 2.33 -23.07 9.97
N PRO A 121 3.07 -23.02 11.09
CA PRO A 121 3.10 -24.10 12.08
C PRO A 121 1.77 -24.21 12.85
N ASN A 122 1.49 -25.39 13.41
CA ASN A 122 0.26 -25.64 14.18
C ASN A 122 0.06 -24.69 15.37
N ASN A 123 1.15 -24.21 15.97
CA ASN A 123 1.11 -23.23 17.06
C ASN A 123 0.46 -21.91 16.62
N PHE A 124 0.62 -21.51 15.36
CA PHE A 124 0.01 -20.31 14.81
C PHE A 124 -1.51 -20.38 14.92
N TRP A 125 -2.12 -21.50 14.51
CA TRP A 125 -3.58 -21.68 14.57
C TRP A 125 -4.11 -21.75 16.00
N ASN A 126 -3.36 -22.39 16.90
CA ASN A 126 -3.79 -22.58 18.29
C ASN A 126 -3.65 -21.31 19.15
N LEU A 127 -2.66 -20.46 18.87
CA LEU A 127 -2.29 -19.32 19.73
C LEU A 127 -2.68 -17.95 19.14
N SER A 128 -3.00 -17.87 17.85
CA SER A 128 -3.38 -16.61 17.21
C SER A 128 -4.81 -16.19 17.53
N ILE A 129 -5.05 -14.89 17.47
CA ILE A 129 -6.37 -14.29 17.73
C ILE A 129 -6.90 -13.72 16.41
N PHE A 130 -7.79 -14.46 15.75
CA PHE A 130 -8.38 -14.06 14.47
C PHE A 130 -9.61 -13.15 14.62
N LYS A 131 -10.27 -13.19 15.79
CA LYS A 131 -11.48 -12.42 16.08
C LYS A 131 -11.37 -11.71 17.41
N LYS A 132 -12.00 -10.54 17.51
CA LYS A 132 -12.12 -9.82 18.78
C LYS A 132 -12.89 -10.67 19.80
N ILE A 133 -12.24 -10.96 20.92
CA ILE A 133 -12.83 -11.61 22.09
C ILE A 133 -13.75 -10.60 22.80
N PRO A 134 -15.06 -10.89 22.96
CA PRO A 134 -15.98 -10.04 23.68
C PRO A 134 -15.53 -9.82 25.13
N GLY A 135 -15.72 -8.61 25.67
CA GLY A 135 -15.42 -8.29 27.07
C GLY A 135 -13.93 -8.06 27.40
N ARG A 136 -13.01 -8.23 26.45
CA ARG A 136 -11.58 -7.94 26.65
C ARG A 136 -11.17 -6.65 25.94
N HIS A 137 -10.48 -5.76 26.64
CA HIS A 137 -9.82 -4.62 26.01
C HIS A 137 -8.58 -5.12 25.24
N MET A 138 -8.54 -4.88 23.93
CA MET A 138 -7.48 -5.37 23.05
C MET A 138 -7.16 -4.31 22.00
N ALA A 139 -5.86 -4.11 21.75
CA ALA A 139 -5.40 -3.29 20.63
C ALA A 139 -5.89 -3.88 19.31
N CYS A 140 -6.40 -3.01 18.44
CA CYS A 140 -7.03 -3.40 17.19
C CYS A 140 -6.31 -2.75 15.99
N HIS A 141 -4.99 -2.90 15.77
CA HIS A 141 -4.24 -2.61 14.51
C HIS A 141 -3.46 -3.82 13.91
N PRO A 142 -3.67 -4.37 12.69
CA PRO A 142 -3.17 -5.71 12.24
C PRO A 142 -1.67 -5.95 12.48
N THR A 143 -1.23 -7.10 13.02
CA THR A 143 0.21 -7.44 13.13
C THR A 143 0.49 -8.94 13.16
N ALA A 144 1.75 -9.24 12.87
CA ALA A 144 2.35 -10.55 13.03
C ALA A 144 3.49 -10.43 14.05
N PHE A 145 3.56 -11.37 14.98
CA PHE A 145 4.56 -11.47 16.03
C PHE A 145 5.42 -12.69 15.77
N ASP A 146 6.73 -12.48 15.79
CA ASP A 146 7.70 -13.54 16.01
C ASP A 146 8.02 -13.57 17.51
N MET A 147 7.78 -14.71 18.17
CA MET A 147 8.02 -14.86 19.61
C MET A 147 9.45 -15.32 19.91
N TYR A 148 10.36 -15.29 18.93
CA TYR A 148 11.77 -15.65 19.05
C TYR A 148 12.00 -17.08 19.57
N LYS A 149 11.03 -17.96 19.33
CA LYS A 149 11.09 -19.39 19.63
C LYS A 149 10.76 -20.16 18.36
N TYR A 150 11.43 -21.29 18.19
CA TYR A 150 11.16 -22.20 17.07
C TYR A 150 9.66 -22.51 16.97
N ASP A 151 9.11 -22.29 15.77
CA ASP A 151 7.68 -22.47 15.43
C ASP A 151 6.67 -21.67 16.28
N ASP A 152 7.06 -20.57 16.92
CA ASP A 152 6.14 -19.69 17.66
C ASP A 152 6.00 -18.33 16.97
N VAL A 153 5.27 -18.34 15.86
CA VAL A 153 4.79 -17.14 15.18
C VAL A 153 3.30 -16.98 15.42
N ARG A 154 2.84 -15.75 15.63
CA ARG A 154 1.45 -15.45 16.00
C ARG A 154 0.92 -14.25 15.24
N PHE A 155 -0.38 -14.21 15.00
CA PHE A 155 -1.06 -13.01 14.54
C PHE A 155 -1.74 -12.29 15.72
N HIS A 156 -1.32 -11.06 16.00
CA HIS A 156 -1.92 -10.15 17.00
C HIS A 156 -1.74 -8.71 16.52
N ARG A 157 -2.41 -7.69 17.05
CA ARG A 157 -2.47 -6.35 16.45
C ARG A 157 -1.39 -5.33 17.01
N SER A 158 -0.49 -4.74 16.20
CA SER A 158 0.63 -3.78 16.51
C SER A 158 1.25 -3.10 15.22
N PRO A 159 2.47 -2.51 15.18
CA PRO A 159 3.10 -1.97 13.95
C PRO A 159 4.39 -2.71 13.48
N HIS A 160 4.70 -2.62 12.18
CA HIS A 160 5.80 -3.32 11.48
C HIS A 160 6.80 -2.36 10.81
N GLY A 161 7.96 -2.88 10.40
CA GLY A 161 8.96 -2.17 9.59
C GLY A 161 8.65 -2.17 8.08
N ALA A 162 9.14 -1.17 7.36
CA ALA A 162 8.74 -0.85 5.98
C ALA A 162 9.00 -1.97 4.94
N PHE A 163 10.07 -2.76 5.07
CA PHE A 163 10.36 -3.83 4.10
C PHE A 163 9.38 -5.01 4.23
N SER A 164 9.09 -5.43 5.46
CA SER A 164 8.10 -6.48 5.74
C SER A 164 6.69 -6.05 5.30
N GLU A 165 6.37 -4.77 5.48
CA GLU A 165 5.13 -4.17 4.99
C GLU A 165 5.05 -4.20 3.45
N ALA A 166 6.12 -3.79 2.76
CA ALA A 166 6.17 -3.78 1.30
C ALA A 166 5.99 -5.17 0.66
N ILE A 167 6.52 -6.23 1.28
CA ILE A 167 6.27 -7.62 0.84
C ILE A 167 4.79 -7.97 1.01
N GLY A 168 4.21 -7.64 2.17
CA GLY A 168 2.79 -7.86 2.43
C GLY A 168 1.89 -7.18 1.41
N ASP A 169 2.20 -5.91 1.11
CA ASP A 169 1.47 -5.10 0.13
C ASP A 169 1.63 -5.63 -1.29
N ALA A 170 2.84 -6.04 -1.70
CA ALA A 170 3.07 -6.62 -3.00
C ALA A 170 2.21 -7.87 -3.23
N ILE A 171 2.14 -8.75 -2.22
CA ILE A 171 1.29 -9.95 -2.27
C ILE A 171 -0.19 -9.57 -2.30
N ALA A 172 -0.60 -8.60 -1.48
CA ALA A 172 -1.98 -8.11 -1.48
C ALA A 172 -2.39 -7.57 -2.86
N LEU A 173 -1.51 -6.81 -3.53
CA LEU A 173 -1.75 -6.28 -4.87
C LEU A 173 -1.89 -7.40 -5.92
N THR A 174 -1.05 -8.44 -5.87
CA THR A 174 -1.20 -9.62 -6.75
C THR A 174 -2.55 -10.31 -6.53
N LYS A 175 -3.05 -10.33 -5.29
CA LYS A 175 -4.33 -10.96 -4.93
C LYS A 175 -5.55 -10.14 -5.30
N MET A 176 -5.44 -8.83 -5.32
CA MET A 176 -6.49 -7.94 -5.82
C MET A 176 -6.61 -7.98 -7.35
N SER A 177 -5.72 -8.67 -8.05
CA SER A 177 -5.83 -8.83 -9.51
C SER A 177 -7.17 -9.52 -9.88
N PRO A 178 -7.90 -9.02 -10.90
CA PRO A 178 -9.15 -9.64 -11.31
C PRO A 178 -9.01 -11.10 -11.76
N THR A 179 -7.84 -11.49 -12.29
CA THR A 179 -7.50 -12.88 -12.62
C THR A 179 -7.52 -13.78 -11.39
N HIS A 180 -6.88 -13.34 -10.29
CA HIS A 180 -6.87 -14.12 -9.06
C HIS A 180 -8.28 -14.22 -8.45
N LEU A 181 -9.01 -13.10 -8.41
CA LEU A 181 -10.38 -13.04 -7.91
C LEU A 181 -11.33 -13.97 -8.68
N LYS A 182 -11.14 -14.14 -9.99
CA LYS A 182 -11.88 -15.12 -10.79
C LYS A 182 -11.53 -16.56 -10.42
N ARG A 183 -10.25 -16.89 -10.21
CA ARG A 183 -9.81 -18.24 -9.81
C ARG A 183 -10.45 -18.68 -8.49
N ILE A 184 -10.61 -17.76 -7.53
CA ILE A 184 -11.30 -18.03 -6.25
C ILE A 184 -12.84 -17.85 -6.35
N GLY A 185 -13.34 -17.58 -7.55
CA GLY A 185 -14.76 -17.44 -7.88
C GLY A 185 -15.43 -16.23 -7.22
N LEU A 186 -14.70 -15.16 -6.94
CA LEU A 186 -15.23 -13.87 -6.47
C LEU A 186 -15.52 -12.90 -7.64
N LEU A 187 -15.13 -13.24 -8.87
CA LEU A 187 -15.35 -12.44 -10.07
C LEU A 187 -15.65 -13.35 -11.27
N GLU A 188 -16.70 -13.08 -12.04
CA GLU A 188 -17.19 -14.02 -13.06
C GLU A 188 -16.57 -13.77 -14.46
N ASN A 189 -16.25 -12.53 -14.84
CA ASN A 189 -15.79 -12.17 -16.19
C ASN A 189 -14.53 -11.30 -16.20
N TYR A 190 -13.37 -11.94 -16.33
CA TYR A 190 -12.10 -11.31 -16.70
C TYR A 190 -11.12 -12.33 -17.29
N SER A 191 -10.19 -11.87 -18.14
CA SER A 191 -9.11 -12.67 -18.75
C SER A 191 -7.81 -11.89 -18.71
N GLY A 192 -6.85 -12.32 -17.87
CA GLY A 192 -5.52 -11.71 -17.74
C GLY A 192 -4.48 -12.70 -17.23
N CYS A 193 -3.19 -12.34 -17.39
CA CYS A 193 -2.03 -13.19 -17.12
C CYS A 193 -1.46 -13.02 -15.69
N ASP A 194 -0.92 -14.10 -15.13
CA ASP A 194 -0.41 -14.23 -13.76
C ASP A 194 1.13 -14.18 -13.76
N LYS A 195 1.76 -13.51 -12.79
CA LYS A 195 3.22 -13.58 -12.57
C LYS A 195 3.53 -13.79 -11.08
N THR A 196 4.40 -14.75 -10.82
CA THR A 196 4.85 -15.21 -9.51
C THR A 196 5.90 -14.26 -8.91
N ILE A 197 5.86 -14.05 -7.60
CA ILE A 197 6.90 -13.37 -6.79
C ILE A 197 7.57 -14.43 -5.91
N LEU A 198 8.90 -14.40 -5.81
CA LEU A 198 9.73 -15.32 -5.02
C LEU A 198 10.27 -14.61 -3.76
N LEU A 199 10.25 -15.29 -2.61
CA LEU A 199 10.69 -14.78 -1.31
C LEU A 199 11.52 -15.85 -0.58
N GLU A 200 12.85 -15.71 -0.50
CA GLU A 200 13.70 -16.65 0.26
C GLU A 200 14.78 -16.00 1.15
N LEU A 201 15.18 -14.74 0.94
CA LEU A 201 16.45 -14.22 1.49
C LEU A 201 16.39 -13.50 2.85
N GLY A 202 15.20 -13.23 3.40
CA GLY A 202 15.03 -12.68 4.76
C GLY A 202 15.94 -11.46 5.09
N SER A 203 16.43 -11.37 6.33
CA SER A 203 17.37 -10.32 6.77
C SER A 203 18.82 -10.80 6.88
N SER A 204 19.17 -11.92 6.24
CA SER A 204 20.49 -12.54 6.39
C SER A 204 21.60 -11.85 5.60
N LYS A 205 21.25 -10.92 4.71
CA LYS A 205 22.16 -10.12 3.88
C LYS A 205 21.78 -8.63 3.97
N PRO A 206 22.71 -7.70 3.70
CA PRO A 206 22.37 -6.31 3.44
C PRO A 206 21.28 -6.18 2.36
N TRP A 207 20.40 -5.20 2.49
CA TRP A 207 19.23 -5.05 1.62
C TRP A 207 19.61 -4.79 0.15
N GLU A 208 20.77 -4.17 -0.08
CA GLU A 208 21.33 -3.89 -1.40
C GLU A 208 21.65 -5.18 -2.16
N ASP A 209 22.25 -6.16 -1.47
CA ASP A 209 22.63 -7.46 -2.04
C ASP A 209 21.38 -8.30 -2.33
N ILE A 210 20.35 -8.19 -1.48
CA ILE A 210 19.05 -8.83 -1.68
C ILE A 210 18.36 -8.25 -2.93
N LEU A 211 18.37 -6.92 -3.10
CA LEU A 211 17.79 -6.28 -4.29
C LEU A 211 18.56 -6.60 -5.57
N GLU A 212 19.88 -6.74 -5.50
CA GLU A 212 20.68 -7.15 -6.67
C GLU A 212 20.30 -8.55 -7.13
N GLU A 213 20.17 -9.48 -6.19
CA GLU A 213 19.81 -10.86 -6.46
C GLU A 213 18.40 -11.00 -7.05
N PHE A 214 17.44 -10.20 -6.57
CA PHE A 214 16.04 -10.28 -7.03
C PHE A 214 15.70 -9.42 -8.25
N ALA A 215 16.21 -8.20 -8.29
CA ALA A 215 15.80 -7.18 -9.26
C ALA A 215 16.96 -6.76 -10.19
N GLY A 216 18.16 -7.30 -9.99
CA GLY A 216 19.36 -6.93 -10.76
C GLY A 216 19.80 -5.49 -10.51
N VAL A 217 19.35 -4.87 -9.42
CA VAL A 217 19.62 -3.46 -9.10
C VAL A 217 20.08 -3.33 -7.64
N ARG A 218 21.12 -2.52 -7.41
CA ARG A 218 21.62 -2.21 -6.06
C ARG A 218 21.09 -0.90 -5.48
N THR A 219 20.28 -0.18 -6.25
CA THR A 219 19.75 1.14 -5.88
C THR A 219 18.24 1.17 -5.96
N PHE A 220 17.62 1.96 -5.08
CA PHE A 220 16.19 2.22 -5.17
C PHE A 220 15.86 3.06 -6.40
N SER A 221 14.74 2.75 -7.05
CA SER A 221 14.20 3.57 -8.14
C SER A 221 12.68 3.53 -8.15
N ALA A 222 12.06 4.67 -8.43
CA ALA A 222 10.62 4.80 -8.55
C ALA A 222 10.10 4.30 -9.91
N LYS A 223 10.98 3.90 -10.84
CA LYS A 223 10.62 3.46 -12.21
C LYS A 223 9.56 2.36 -12.25
N SER A 224 9.61 1.39 -11.34
CA SER A 224 8.61 0.31 -11.27
C SER A 224 7.23 0.84 -10.88
N CYS A 225 7.18 1.76 -9.92
CA CYS A 225 5.94 2.44 -9.50
C CYS A 225 5.40 3.31 -10.65
N LEU A 226 6.25 4.13 -11.27
CA LEU A 226 5.88 4.97 -12.41
C LEU A 226 5.38 4.12 -13.60
N ARG A 227 5.98 2.96 -13.86
CA ARG A 227 5.52 2.03 -14.89
C ARG A 227 4.13 1.49 -14.60
N TYR A 228 3.86 1.13 -13.34
CA TYR A 228 2.54 0.68 -12.91
C TYR A 228 1.47 1.77 -13.11
N PHE A 229 1.78 3.01 -12.76
CA PHE A 229 0.86 4.15 -12.89
C PHE A 229 0.89 4.85 -14.25
N LYS A 230 1.67 4.37 -15.23
CA LYS A 230 1.82 5.01 -16.54
C LYS A 230 0.48 5.28 -17.25
N PRO A 231 -0.49 4.34 -17.31
CA PRO A 231 -1.77 4.60 -17.96
C PRO A 231 -2.56 5.73 -17.29
N LEU A 232 -2.50 5.83 -15.96
CA LEU A 232 -3.13 6.91 -15.21
C LEU A 232 -2.42 8.24 -15.45
N GLN A 233 -1.09 8.22 -15.46
CA GLN A 233 -0.29 9.41 -15.75
C GLN A 233 -0.61 9.98 -17.13
N ASP A 234 -0.71 9.12 -18.14
CA ASP A 234 -1.02 9.50 -19.52
C ASP A 234 -2.42 10.09 -19.62
N TYR A 235 -3.41 9.43 -18.99
CA TYR A 235 -4.77 9.97 -18.90
C TYR A 235 -4.80 11.37 -18.26
N LEU A 236 -4.11 11.56 -17.13
CA LEU A 236 -4.06 12.88 -16.48
C LEU A 236 -3.34 13.93 -17.32
N ALA A 237 -2.29 13.55 -18.04
CA ALA A 237 -1.57 14.45 -18.96
C ALA A 237 -2.47 14.87 -20.14
N GLU A 238 -3.21 13.93 -20.74
CA GLU A 238 -4.18 14.21 -21.80
C GLU A 238 -5.25 15.20 -21.33
N LEU A 239 -5.75 15.09 -20.09
CA LEU A 239 -6.70 16.07 -19.54
C LEU A 239 -6.11 17.48 -19.44
N VAL A 240 -4.81 17.60 -19.15
CA VAL A 240 -4.13 18.91 -19.14
C VAL A 240 -4.01 19.46 -20.55
N GLU A 241 -3.60 18.63 -21.51
CA GLU A 241 -3.46 19.03 -22.93
C GLU A 241 -4.79 19.45 -23.54
N GLN A 242 -5.89 18.76 -23.19
CA GLN A 242 -7.24 19.12 -23.62
C GLN A 242 -7.82 20.33 -22.87
N GLY A 243 -7.08 20.93 -21.94
CA GLY A 243 -7.53 22.06 -21.13
C GLY A 243 -8.62 21.72 -20.11
N GLN A 244 -8.91 20.43 -19.92
CA GLN A 244 -9.90 19.91 -18.98
C GLN A 244 -9.38 19.87 -17.55
N LEU A 245 -8.06 19.85 -17.34
CA LEU A 245 -7.41 19.90 -16.04
C LEU A 245 -6.53 21.16 -15.90
N LYS A 246 -6.84 22.01 -14.93
CA LYS A 246 -6.05 23.20 -14.59
C LYS A 246 -4.83 22.81 -13.77
N PHE A 247 -3.66 22.86 -14.40
CA PHE A 247 -2.40 22.48 -13.80
C PHE A 247 -1.57 23.71 -13.43
N PHE A 248 -1.15 23.80 -12.16
CA PHE A 248 -0.29 24.87 -11.65
C PHE A 248 1.01 24.27 -11.10
N LEU A 249 2.14 24.64 -11.70
CA LEU A 249 3.46 24.05 -11.44
C LEU A 249 3.97 24.19 -9.99
N PHE A 250 3.50 25.22 -9.27
CA PHE A 250 4.01 25.59 -7.95
C PHE A 250 3.05 25.31 -6.80
N VAL A 251 1.93 24.63 -7.07
CA VAL A 251 0.87 24.43 -6.07
C VAL A 251 0.84 22.97 -5.63
N ILE A 252 1.70 22.67 -4.66
CA ILE A 252 1.92 21.37 -3.99
C ILE A 252 2.23 21.67 -2.52
#